data_AF-A0A256YPL8-F1
#
_entry.id   AF-A0A256YPL8-F1
#
_cell.length_a   1.000
_cell.length_b   1.000
_cell.length_c   1.000
_cell.angle_alpha   90.00
_cell.angle_beta   90.00
_cell.angle_gamma   90.00
#
_symmetry.space_group_name_H-M   'P 1'
#
loop_
_entity.id
_entity.type
_entity.pdbx_description
1 polymer ?
#
loop_
_entity_poly.entity_id
_entity_poly.type
_entity_poly.pdbx_seq_one_letter_code
_entity_poly.pdbx_strand_id
1 'polypeptide(L)' 'MTASNWKKILKQLKSKPEKFRKFLKHNKPKERKFGIAAKKCLRCGRYGAHINSYGLHLCRQCFREIAKEIGFKKYS' A
#
# COMPACT_ATOMS: atom_id res chain seq x y z
N MET A 1 -5.12 3.20 -11.21
CA MET A 1 -3.78 3.65 -10.75
C MET A 1 -3.54 3.21 -9.31
N THR A 2 -3.00 2.01 -9.12
CA THR A 2 -2.59 1.48 -7.79
C THR A 2 -1.13 1.82 -7.54
N ALA A 3 -0.70 1.90 -6.28
CA ALA A 3 0.68 2.23 -5.96
C ALA A 3 1.61 1.11 -6.46
N SER A 4 2.47 1.42 -7.44
CA SER A 4 3.43 0.50 -8.00
C SER A 4 4.52 0.17 -6.96
N ASN A 5 4.98 -1.09 -6.96
CA ASN A 5 6.03 -1.53 -6.06
C ASN A 5 7.40 -1.04 -6.54
N TRP A 6 8.02 -0.13 -5.78
CA TRP A 6 9.35 0.42 -6.08
C TRP A 6 10.45 -0.65 -6.15
N LYS A 7 10.26 -1.82 -5.51
CA LYS A 7 11.22 -2.94 -5.54
C LYS A 7 11.40 -3.54 -6.94
N LYS A 8 10.46 -3.33 -7.88
CA LYS A 8 10.57 -3.84 -9.25
C LYS A 8 11.86 -3.38 -9.95
N ILE A 9 12.28 -2.14 -9.67
CA ILE A 9 13.48 -1.51 -10.23
C ILE A 9 14.76 -2.22 -9.76
N LEU A 10 14.75 -2.76 -8.53
CA LEU A 10 15.94 -3.41 -7.96
C LEU A 10 16.38 -4.63 -8.76
N LYS A 11 15.46 -5.35 -9.42
CA LYS A 11 15.79 -6.53 -10.25
C LYS A 11 16.77 -6.18 -11.37
N GLN A 12 16.60 -5.00 -11.99
CA GLN A 12 17.47 -4.52 -13.07
C GLN A 12 18.85 -4.07 -12.57
N LEU A 13 18.93 -3.57 -11.34
CA LEU A 13 20.15 -2.99 -10.78
C LEU A 13 21.08 -4.01 -10.10
N LYS A 14 20.65 -5.28 -9.94
CA LYS A 14 21.44 -6.33 -9.28
C LYS A 14 22.81 -6.59 -9.92
N SER A 15 22.93 -6.43 -11.24
CA SER A 15 24.19 -6.66 -11.96
C SER A 15 25.24 -5.55 -11.78
N LYS A 16 24.88 -4.41 -11.18
CA LYS A 16 25.76 -3.23 -11.04
C LYS A 16 25.79 -2.75 -9.58
N PRO A 17 26.77 -3.19 -8.76
CA PRO A 17 26.76 -3.00 -7.31
C PRO A 17 26.84 -1.52 -6.89
N GLU A 18 27.64 -0.68 -7.56
CA GLU A 18 27.72 0.75 -7.22
C GLU A 18 26.39 1.48 -7.48
N LYS A 19 25.75 1.19 -8.62
CA LYS A 19 24.46 1.80 -8.97
C LYS A 19 23.36 1.36 -8.01
N PHE A 20 23.39 0.09 -7.60
CA PHE A 20 22.48 -0.44 -6.60
C PHE A 20 22.62 0.27 -5.24
N ARG A 21 23.86 0.43 -4.74
CA ARG A 21 24.15 1.16 -3.49
C ARG A 21 23.67 2.60 -3.54
N LYS A 22 23.92 3.31 -4.65
CA LYS A 22 23.48 4.70 -4.85
C LYS A 22 21.95 4.81 -4.85
N PHE A 23 21.26 3.90 -5.55
CA PHE A 23 19.80 3.85 -5.56
C PHE A 23 19.21 3.62 -4.17
N LEU A 24 19.76 2.70 -3.39
CA LEU A 24 19.29 2.45 -2.02
C LEU A 24 19.46 3.67 -1.11
N LYS A 25 20.55 4.42 -1.27
CA LYS A 25 20.81 5.63 -0.46
C LYS A 25 19.84 6.77 -0.77
N HIS A 26 19.51 7.00 -2.03
CA HIS A 26 18.80 8.22 -2.46
C HIS A 26 17.33 7.99 -2.88
N ASN A 27 17.00 6.83 -3.44
CA ASN A 27 15.71 6.59 -4.08
C ASN A 27 14.81 5.63 -3.31
N LYS A 28 15.34 4.90 -2.31
CA LYS A 28 14.52 4.03 -1.45
C LYS A 28 13.50 4.91 -0.69
N PRO A 29 12.20 4.60 -0.76
CA PRO A 29 11.21 5.29 0.06
C PRO A 29 11.52 5.12 1.55
N LYS A 30 11.50 6.24 2.29
CA LYS A 30 11.69 6.22 3.74
C LYS A 30 10.55 5.47 4.42
N GLU A 31 10.89 4.60 5.35
CA GLU A 31 9.91 3.90 6.20
C GLU A 31 9.29 4.92 7.16
N ARG A 32 7.97 5.13 7.04
CA ARG A 32 7.22 6.09 7.85
C ARG A 32 6.36 5.32 8.86
N LYS A 33 6.43 5.71 10.14
CA LYS A 33 5.56 5.16 11.20
C LYS A 33 4.13 5.70 11.13
N PHE A 34 3.93 6.89 10.56
CA PHE A 34 2.66 7.62 10.55
C PHE A 34 2.38 8.30 9.20
N GLY A 35 1.14 8.78 9.05
CA GLY A 35 0.66 9.47 7.85
C GLY A 35 -0.03 8.56 6.83
N ILE A 36 -0.54 9.17 5.76
CA ILE A 36 -1.35 8.49 4.73
C ILE A 36 -0.57 7.34 4.06
N ALA A 37 0.72 7.55 3.78
CA ALA A 37 1.58 6.54 3.14
C ALA A 37 1.89 5.32 4.05
N ALA A 38 1.65 5.42 5.36
CA ALA A 38 1.82 4.29 6.28
C ALA A 38 0.65 3.29 6.19
N LYS A 39 -0.53 3.74 5.76
CA LYS A 39 -1.74 2.91 5.67
C LYS A 39 -2.07 2.61 4.21
N LYS A 40 -1.81 1.37 3.80
CA LYS A 40 -2.10 0.87 2.45
C LYS A 40 -3.26 -0.12 2.52
N CYS A 41 -4.24 0.03 1.63
CA CYS A 41 -5.34 -0.93 1.52
C CYS A 41 -4.78 -2.28 1.10
N LEU A 42 -5.13 -3.34 1.83
CA LEU A 42 -4.63 -4.70 1.58
C LEU A 42 -5.05 -5.24 0.20
N ARG A 43 -6.26 -4.90 -0.26
CA ARG A 43 -6.80 -5.38 -1.55
C ARG A 43 -6.29 -4.59 -2.74
N CYS A 44 -6.56 -3.29 -2.80
CA CYS A 44 -6.24 -2.47 -3.97
C CYS A 44 -4.91 -1.73 -3.88
N GLY A 45 -4.28 -1.67 -2.70
CA GLY A 45 -3.02 -0.97 -2.53
C GLY A 45 -3.06 0.55 -2.67
N ARG A 46 -4.24 1.17 -2.60
CA ARG A 46 -4.38 2.64 -2.52
C ARG A 46 -4.13 3.12 -1.09
N TYR A 47 -3.58 4.32 -0.98
CA TYR A 47 -3.34 4.99 0.31
C TYR A 47 -4.53 5.88 0.74
N GLY A 48 -5.32 6.36 -0.23
CA GLY A 48 -6.45 7.26 0.02
C GLY A 48 -7.72 6.54 0.48
N ALA A 49 -8.57 7.30 1.18
CA ALA A 49 -9.91 6.88 1.61
C ALA A 49 -9.93 5.56 2.40
N HIS A 50 -9.02 5.45 3.34
CA HIS A 50 -8.87 4.28 4.21
C HIS A 50 -9.87 4.33 5.37
N ILE A 51 -10.49 3.18 5.66
CA ILE A 51 -11.29 3.01 6.88
C ILE A 51 -10.29 2.74 8.02
N ASN A 52 -10.33 3.58 9.04
CA ASN A 52 -9.47 3.45 10.22
C ASN A 52 -10.11 2.65 11.35
N SER A 53 -11.42 2.43 11.30
CA SER A 53 -12.18 1.70 12.31
C SER A 53 -12.03 0.18 12.14
N TYR A 54 -12.23 -0.54 13.24
CA TYR A 54 -12.31 -2.02 13.29
C TYR A 54 -11.07 -2.79 12.79
N GLY A 55 -9.93 -2.11 12.59
CA GLY A 55 -8.69 -2.77 12.16
C GLY A 55 -8.76 -3.41 10.76
N LEU A 56 -9.73 -3.05 9.92
CA LEU A 56 -9.99 -3.74 8.65
C LEU A 56 -8.90 -3.50 7.58
N HIS A 57 -8.14 -2.42 7.71
CA HIS A 57 -7.11 -2.00 6.75
C HIS A 57 -7.54 -1.99 5.26
N LEU A 58 -8.78 -1.56 5.00
CA LEU A 58 -9.37 -1.46 3.66
C LEU A 58 -9.67 -0.01 3.26
N CYS A 59 -9.69 0.26 1.96
CA CYS A 59 -10.24 1.49 1.42
C CYS A 59 -11.77 1.40 1.30
N ARG A 60 -12.45 2.55 1.26
CA ARG A 60 -13.92 2.62 1.17
C ARG A 60 -14.53 1.84 0.00
N GLN A 61 -13.82 1.72 -1.12
CA GLN A 61 -14.29 1.00 -2.31
C GLN A 61 -14.24 -0.50 -2.07
N CYS A 62 -13.08 -1.03 -1.67
CA CYS A 62 -12.92 -2.44 -1.36
C CYS A 62 -13.80 -2.89 -0.19
N PHE A 63 -13.99 -2.01 0.81
CA PHE A 63 -14.91 -2.32 1.90
C PHE A 63 -16.34 -2.52 1.41
N ARG A 64 -16.86 -1.67 0.50
CA ARG A 64 -18.22 -1.83 -0.03
C ARG A 64 -18.42 -3.12 -0.81
N GLU A 65 -17.37 -3.63 -1.46
CA GLU A 65 -17.41 -4.91 -2.16
C GLU A 65 -17.47 -6.10 -1.18
N ILE A 66 -16.63 -6.08 -0.13
CA ILE A 66 -16.48 -7.21 0.82
C ILE A 66 -17.45 -7.09 2.02
N ALA A 67 -18.13 -5.95 2.20
CA ALA A 67 -18.97 -5.70 3.37
C ALA A 67 -19.96 -6.84 3.65
N LYS A 68 -20.61 -7.37 2.60
CA LYS A 68 -21.55 -8.48 2.72
C LYS A 68 -20.88 -9.79 3.16
N GLU A 69 -19.68 -10.08 2.66
CA GLU A 69 -18.91 -11.28 2.99
C GLU A 69 -18.37 -11.23 4.43
N ILE A 70 -18.02 -10.04 4.93
CA ILE A 70 -17.60 -9.83 6.33
C ILE A 70 -18.80 -9.92 7.29
N GLY A 71 -20.04 -9.90 6.78
CA GLY A 71 -21.26 -9.98 7.58
C GLY A 71 -21.89 -8.63 7.92
N PHE A 72 -21.45 -7.53 7.31
CA PHE A 72 -22.15 -6.25 7.43
C PHE A 72 -23.47 -6.31 6.66
N LYS A 73 -24.57 -6.05 7.38
CA LYS A 73 -25.91 -5.92 6.82
C LYS A 73 -26.32 -4.45 6.78
N LYS A 74 -26.98 -4.05 5.69
CA LYS A 74 -27.62 -2.74 5.56
C LYS A 74 -29.01 -2.84 6.17
N TYR A 75 -29.25 -2.14 7.27
CA TYR A 75 -30.53 -2.16 7.98
C TYR A 75 -31.50 -1.04 7.56
N SER A 76 -31.10 -0.19 6.60
CA SER A 76 -31.94 0.79 5.91
C SER A 76 -31.29 1.17 4.59
#